data_AF-A0A7C4J3E9-F1
#
_entry.id   AF-A0A7C4J3E9-F1
#
_cell.length_a   1.000
_cell.length_b   1.000
_cell.length_c   1.000
_cell.angle_alpha   90.00
_cell.angle_beta   90.00
_cell.angle_gamma   90.00
#
_symmetry.space_group_name_H-M   'P 1'
#
loop_
_entity.id
_entity.type
_entity.pdbx_description
1 polymer ?
#
loop_
_entity_poly.entity_id
_entity_poly.type
_entity_poly.pdbx_seq_one_letter_code
_entity_poly.pdbx_strand_id
1 'polypeptide(L)'
;MLVKIEQIKKVLENNPTCVCKYLQSYTVKGKTYNESDQIFIDDIYRFEQVGLETIEIKYDEIVYSLLSTLYPAEYRVPYASADFITIDRKLETLDRVSTLTKRKRYLICIGDIYSYDQHSGKRVTVFKHNDAIDYKQWNQVKRLLDRNKRIYYRNSENGIIIFVNLQPHAETSYIERFKKNTDLVSAIVARKKDCKIEISPDFLPTEDVYTVNDPKDLLKFYQQSNARLIIIGETLNDDYRRALLQVREYDKFARMMVVPLIDLRNIDHFLLQVKMVYNADRWSE
;
A
#
# COMPACT_ATOMS: atom_id res chain seq x y z
N MET A 1 -14.23 0.61 -10.87
CA MET A 1 -12.82 0.21 -10.77
C MET A 1 -12.39 -0.27 -12.14
N LEU A 2 -11.37 0.34 -12.73
CA LEU A 2 -10.85 -0.07 -14.03
C LEU A 2 -9.93 -1.29 -13.84
N VAL A 3 -10.16 -2.35 -14.60
CA VAL A 3 -9.43 -3.63 -14.48
C VAL A 3 -9.06 -4.16 -15.86
N LYS A 4 -7.89 -4.80 -15.99
CA LYS A 4 -7.47 -5.45 -17.24
C LYS A 4 -8.34 -6.67 -17.52
N ILE A 5 -8.70 -6.88 -18.78
CA ILE A 5 -9.55 -8.01 -19.19
C ILE A 5 -8.92 -9.35 -18.84
N GLU A 6 -7.61 -9.50 -19.06
CA GLU A 6 -6.88 -10.73 -18.70
C GLU A 6 -6.99 -11.07 -17.21
N GLN A 7 -7.05 -10.05 -16.34
CA GLN A 7 -7.16 -10.24 -14.89
C GLN A 7 -8.56 -10.73 -14.51
N ILE A 8 -9.61 -10.13 -15.09
CA ILE A 8 -10.98 -10.59 -14.87
C ILE A 8 -11.19 -11.99 -15.41
N LYS A 9 -10.61 -12.31 -16.58
CA LYS A 9 -10.64 -13.65 -17.15
C LYS A 9 -10.12 -14.70 -16.15
N LYS A 10 -8.91 -14.51 -15.61
CA LYS A 10 -8.35 -15.45 -14.62
C LYS A 10 -9.17 -15.52 -13.34
N VAL A 11 -9.77 -14.42 -12.90
CA VAL A 11 -10.69 -14.44 -11.74
C VAL A 11 -11.89 -15.34 -12.00
N LEU A 12 -12.56 -15.17 -13.15
CA LEU A 12 -13.76 -15.93 -13.50
C LEU A 12 -13.46 -17.41 -13.83
N GLU A 13 -12.35 -17.70 -14.50
CA GLU A 13 -11.89 -19.07 -14.79
C GLU A 13 -11.58 -19.85 -13.52
N ASN A 14 -10.89 -19.23 -12.56
CA ASN A 14 -10.53 -19.87 -11.30
C ASN A 14 -11.69 -19.88 -10.29
N ASN A 15 -12.70 -19.03 -10.46
CA ASN A 15 -13.81 -18.87 -9.53
C ASN A 15 -15.16 -18.70 -10.29
N PRO A 16 -15.74 -19.79 -10.81
CA PRO A 16 -16.95 -19.73 -11.66
C PRO A 16 -18.19 -19.14 -10.97
N THR A 17 -18.23 -19.14 -9.64
CA THR A 17 -19.33 -18.59 -8.83
C THR A 17 -19.17 -17.09 -8.54
N CYS A 18 -18.05 -16.48 -8.96
CA CYS A 18 -17.78 -15.07 -8.76
C CYS A 18 -18.76 -14.20 -9.56
N VAL A 19 -19.41 -13.25 -8.88
CA VAL A 19 -20.34 -12.30 -9.50
C VAL A 19 -19.65 -10.96 -9.68
N CYS A 20 -19.14 -10.72 -10.88
CA CYS A 20 -18.62 -9.41 -11.29
C CYS A 20 -19.70 -8.65 -12.06
N LYS A 21 -19.80 -7.32 -11.90
CA LYS A 21 -20.82 -6.49 -12.55
C LYS A 21 -20.22 -5.29 -13.26
N TYR A 22 -20.81 -4.90 -14.39
CA TYR A 22 -20.40 -3.69 -15.12
C TYR A 22 -20.69 -2.42 -14.30
N LEU A 23 -19.75 -1.47 -14.30
CA LEU A 23 -19.96 -0.17 -13.65
C LEU A 23 -20.88 0.75 -14.46
N GLN A 24 -20.79 0.69 -15.78
CA GLN A 24 -21.55 1.55 -16.70
C GLN A 24 -21.97 0.76 -17.94
N SER A 25 -22.99 1.24 -18.63
CA SER A 25 -23.44 0.65 -19.90
C SER A 25 -22.49 1.01 -21.05
N TYR A 26 -22.23 0.07 -21.95
CA TYR A 26 -21.45 0.31 -23.18
C TYR A 26 -21.83 -0.66 -24.29
N THR A 27 -21.45 -0.33 -25.53
CA THR A 27 -21.77 -1.13 -26.72
C THR A 27 -20.48 -1.60 -27.40
N VAL A 28 -20.35 -2.93 -27.60
CA VAL A 28 -19.18 -3.54 -28.27
C VAL A 28 -19.64 -4.36 -29.47
N LYS A 29 -19.20 -3.96 -30.68
CA LYS A 29 -19.59 -4.60 -31.95
C LYS A 29 -21.11 -4.87 -32.04
N GLY A 30 -21.93 -3.87 -31.69
CA GLY A 30 -23.39 -3.95 -31.75
C GLY A 30 -24.10 -4.72 -30.62
N LYS A 31 -23.37 -5.36 -29.68
CA LYS A 31 -23.97 -5.89 -28.44
C LYS A 31 -23.89 -4.83 -27.35
N THR A 32 -25.03 -4.56 -26.70
CA THR A 32 -25.12 -3.62 -25.59
C THR A 32 -25.00 -4.38 -24.27
N TYR A 33 -24.19 -3.85 -23.36
CA TYR A 33 -23.99 -4.30 -21.99
C TYR A 33 -24.53 -3.22 -21.08
N ASN A 34 -25.39 -3.54 -20.12
CA ASN A 34 -25.98 -2.54 -19.25
C ASN A 34 -25.22 -2.45 -17.92
N GLU A 35 -25.29 -1.27 -17.29
CA GLU A 35 -24.85 -1.08 -15.92
C GLU A 35 -25.45 -2.15 -15.00
N SER A 36 -24.63 -2.67 -14.08
CA SER A 36 -25.01 -3.67 -13.08
C SER A 36 -25.36 -5.06 -13.61
N ASP A 37 -25.35 -5.29 -14.93
CA ASP A 37 -25.41 -6.64 -15.50
C ASP A 37 -24.18 -7.45 -15.06
N GLN A 38 -24.37 -8.75 -14.88
CA GLN A 38 -23.28 -9.67 -14.57
C GLN A 38 -22.36 -9.82 -15.78
N ILE A 39 -21.06 -9.84 -15.52
CA ILE A 39 -20.03 -10.12 -16.52
C ILE A 39 -19.86 -11.63 -16.62
N PHE A 40 -20.10 -12.19 -17.81
CA PHE A 40 -19.87 -13.60 -18.09
C PHE A 40 -18.52 -13.80 -18.79
N ILE A 41 -17.96 -15.00 -18.67
CA ILE A 41 -16.69 -15.35 -19.34
C ILE A 41 -16.78 -15.19 -20.87
N ASP A 42 -17.95 -15.47 -21.46
CA ASP A 42 -18.20 -15.27 -22.90
C ASP A 42 -18.12 -13.79 -23.32
N ASP A 43 -18.49 -12.88 -22.41
CA ASP A 43 -18.33 -11.45 -22.67
C ASP A 43 -16.84 -11.07 -22.72
N ILE A 44 -16.03 -11.65 -21.82
CA ILE A 44 -14.58 -11.45 -21.78
C ILE A 44 -13.91 -11.93 -23.08
N TYR A 45 -14.24 -13.13 -23.57
CA TYR A 45 -13.72 -13.61 -24.85
C TYR A 45 -14.08 -12.69 -26.01
N ARG A 46 -15.30 -12.15 -26.03
CA ARG A 46 -15.71 -11.19 -27.05
C ARG A 46 -14.91 -9.89 -26.96
N PHE A 47 -14.63 -9.40 -25.76
CA PHE A 47 -13.83 -8.21 -25.57
C PHE A 47 -12.38 -8.40 -26.04
N GLU A 48 -11.77 -9.55 -25.77
CA GLU A 48 -10.45 -9.92 -26.31
C GLU A 48 -10.44 -9.90 -27.85
N GLN A 49 -11.46 -10.46 -28.50
CA GLN A 49 -11.60 -10.44 -29.97
C GLN A 49 -11.78 -9.04 -30.58
N VAL A 50 -12.12 -8.04 -29.76
CA VAL A 50 -12.24 -6.64 -30.20
C VAL A 50 -10.97 -5.84 -29.87
N GLY A 51 -10.03 -6.43 -29.12
CA GLY A 51 -8.83 -5.73 -28.64
C GLY A 51 -9.12 -4.76 -27.49
N LEU A 52 -10.18 -4.99 -26.71
CA LEU A 52 -10.42 -4.20 -25.51
C LEU A 52 -9.49 -4.66 -24.39
N GLU A 53 -8.66 -3.75 -23.86
CA GLU A 53 -7.64 -4.11 -22.86
C GLU A 53 -8.14 -4.02 -21.42
N THR A 54 -9.07 -3.08 -21.15
CA THR A 54 -9.58 -2.80 -19.80
C THR A 54 -11.09 -2.61 -19.81
N ILE A 55 -11.71 -2.90 -18.67
CA ILE A 55 -13.14 -2.70 -18.42
C ILE A 55 -13.35 -2.07 -17.05
N GLU A 56 -14.40 -1.25 -16.93
CA GLU A 56 -14.82 -0.72 -15.65
C GLU A 56 -15.85 -1.64 -15.00
N ILE A 57 -15.45 -2.20 -13.86
CA ILE A 57 -16.32 -3.05 -13.04
C ILE A 57 -16.78 -2.31 -11.80
N LYS A 58 -17.97 -2.64 -11.31
CA LYS A 58 -18.42 -2.18 -10.01
C LYS A 58 -17.52 -2.81 -8.95
N TYR A 59 -16.91 -1.98 -8.11
CA TYR A 59 -16.14 -2.47 -6.97
C TYR A 59 -17.01 -3.39 -6.10
N ASP A 60 -16.46 -4.56 -5.82
CA ASP A 60 -17.00 -5.60 -4.95
C ASP A 60 -15.83 -6.19 -4.15
N GLU A 61 -16.03 -6.40 -2.85
CA GLU A 61 -14.98 -6.86 -1.94
C GLU A 61 -14.51 -8.28 -2.26
N ILE A 62 -15.41 -9.16 -2.70
CA ILE A 62 -15.09 -10.54 -3.05
C ILE A 62 -14.23 -10.54 -4.31
N VAL A 63 -14.67 -9.83 -5.35
CA VAL A 63 -13.89 -9.69 -6.59
C VAL A 63 -12.52 -9.08 -6.29
N TYR A 64 -12.45 -8.05 -5.44
CA TYR A 64 -11.19 -7.44 -5.04
C TYR A 64 -10.27 -8.41 -4.31
N SER A 65 -10.80 -9.22 -3.39
CA SER A 65 -10.02 -10.23 -2.66
C SER A 65 -9.44 -11.30 -3.59
N LEU A 66 -10.17 -11.67 -4.64
CA LEU A 66 -9.67 -12.60 -5.66
C LEU A 66 -8.56 -11.96 -6.49
N LEU A 67 -8.75 -10.70 -6.92
CA LEU A 67 -7.73 -9.93 -7.62
C LEU A 67 -6.47 -9.75 -6.78
N SER A 68 -6.60 -9.45 -5.48
CA SER A 68 -5.44 -9.28 -4.59
C SER A 68 -4.66 -10.56 -4.36
N THR A 69 -5.33 -11.71 -4.45
CA THR A 69 -4.68 -13.03 -4.33
C THR A 69 -3.88 -13.36 -5.58
N LEU A 70 -4.44 -13.07 -6.77
CA LEU A 70 -3.81 -13.38 -8.05
C LEU A 70 -2.76 -12.35 -8.47
N TYR A 71 -2.97 -11.09 -8.12
CA TYR A 71 -2.19 -9.93 -8.57
C TYR A 71 -1.88 -8.97 -7.42
N PRO A 72 -1.18 -9.42 -6.35
CA PRO A 72 -1.00 -8.64 -5.14
C PRO A 72 -0.28 -7.31 -5.35
N ALA A 73 0.67 -7.22 -6.29
CA ALA A 73 1.39 -5.98 -6.58
C ALA A 73 0.46 -4.88 -7.13
N GLU A 74 -0.52 -5.25 -7.97
CA GLU A 74 -1.48 -4.32 -8.59
C GLU A 74 -2.70 -4.07 -7.68
N TYR A 75 -3.16 -5.11 -6.96
CA TYR A 75 -4.33 -5.06 -6.08
C TYR A 75 -3.93 -5.41 -4.65
N ARG A 76 -3.32 -4.45 -3.96
CA ARG A 76 -2.90 -4.69 -2.58
C ARG A 76 -4.09 -4.81 -1.64
N VAL A 77 -4.04 -5.81 -0.76
CA VAL A 77 -5.02 -5.95 0.34
C VAL A 77 -5.13 -4.62 1.11
N PRO A 78 -6.33 -4.19 1.52
CA PRO A 78 -6.49 -2.99 2.35
C PRO A 78 -5.67 -3.11 3.64
N TYR A 79 -5.10 -2.00 4.11
CA TYR A 79 -4.50 -1.94 5.44
C TYR A 79 -5.57 -2.16 6.52
N ALA A 80 -6.70 -1.46 6.37
CA ALA A 80 -7.82 -1.52 7.27
C ALA A 80 -9.09 -1.00 6.58
N SER A 81 -10.21 -1.08 7.29
CA SER A 81 -11.43 -0.36 6.94
C SER A 81 -12.02 0.34 8.15
N ALA A 82 -12.58 1.51 7.92
CA ALA A 82 -13.12 2.35 8.98
C ALA A 82 -14.43 3.00 8.55
N ASP A 83 -15.20 3.45 9.55
CA ASP A 83 -16.40 4.24 9.31
C ASP A 83 -16.04 5.69 8.93
N PHE A 84 -17.06 6.44 8.54
CA PHE A 84 -16.92 7.84 8.11
C PHE A 84 -16.21 8.71 9.17
N ILE A 85 -16.61 8.61 10.44
CA ILE A 85 -16.12 9.47 11.53
C ILE A 85 -14.63 9.18 11.78
N THR A 86 -14.26 7.91 11.77
CA THR A 86 -12.88 7.47 11.98
C THR A 86 -11.99 7.94 10.83
N ILE A 87 -12.45 7.85 9.58
CA ILE A 87 -11.72 8.39 8.42
C ILE A 87 -11.53 9.91 8.54
N ASP A 88 -12.57 10.66 8.91
CA ASP A 88 -12.51 12.12 9.07
C ASP A 88 -11.43 12.53 10.09
N ARG A 89 -11.45 11.91 11.28
CA ARG A 89 -10.43 12.15 12.34
C ARG A 89 -9.03 11.73 11.92
N LYS A 90 -8.91 10.60 11.21
CA LYS A 90 -7.61 10.09 10.74
C LYS A 90 -7.00 11.04 9.71
N LEU A 91 -7.79 11.52 8.76
CA LEU A 91 -7.34 12.49 7.76
C LEU A 91 -6.98 13.83 8.38
N GLU A 92 -7.76 14.33 9.34
CA GLU A 92 -7.43 15.53 10.12
C GLU A 92 -6.08 15.38 10.84
N THR A 93 -5.85 14.24 11.48
CA THR A 93 -4.58 13.93 12.15
C THR A 93 -3.42 13.89 11.16
N LEU A 94 -3.60 13.25 10.01
CA LEU A 94 -2.58 13.17 8.96
C LEU A 94 -2.27 14.55 8.36
N ASP A 95 -3.26 15.42 8.22
CA ASP A 95 -3.08 16.80 7.76
C ASP A 95 -2.24 17.60 8.75
N ARG A 96 -2.60 17.56 10.04
CA ARG A 96 -1.82 18.19 11.13
C ARG A 96 -0.38 17.67 11.17
N VAL A 97 -0.16 16.38 10.99
CA VAL A 97 1.19 15.80 10.93
C VAL A 97 1.94 16.27 9.69
N SER A 98 1.26 16.36 8.54
CA SER A 98 1.84 16.83 7.29
C SER A 98 2.26 18.29 7.36
N THR A 99 1.57 19.14 8.13
CA THR A 99 2.00 20.55 8.33
C THR A 99 3.23 20.68 9.24
N LEU A 100 3.50 19.68 10.09
CA LEU A 100 4.64 19.65 10.99
C LEU A 100 5.91 19.02 10.39
N THR A 101 5.84 18.53 9.15
CA THR A 101 6.96 17.87 8.45
C THR A 101 6.98 18.28 6.99
N LYS A 102 8.04 17.91 6.25
CA LYS A 102 8.09 18.12 4.79
C LYS A 102 7.38 17.01 4.01
N ARG A 103 6.93 15.94 4.69
CA ARG A 103 6.29 14.77 4.09
C ARG A 103 4.76 14.89 4.14
N LYS A 104 4.12 14.95 2.97
CA LYS A 104 2.66 14.87 2.86
C LYS A 104 2.19 13.44 3.10
N ARG A 105 1.17 13.28 3.94
CA ARG A 105 0.54 11.99 4.25
C ARG A 105 -0.93 12.01 3.91
N TYR A 106 -1.42 10.87 3.43
CA TYR A 106 -2.79 10.70 3.00
C TYR A 106 -3.18 9.23 3.08
N LEU A 107 -4.46 8.94 2.86
CA LEU A 107 -4.94 7.58 2.69
C LEU A 107 -5.07 7.27 1.20
N ILE A 108 -4.87 6.02 0.84
CA ILE A 108 -5.12 5.54 -0.53
C ILE A 108 -6.44 4.78 -0.50
N CYS A 109 -7.40 5.20 -1.33
CA CYS A 109 -8.72 4.57 -1.42
C CYS A 109 -8.62 3.16 -1.97
N ILE A 110 -9.20 2.16 -1.28
CA ILE A 110 -9.40 0.83 -1.85
C ILE A 110 -10.84 0.68 -2.30
N GLY A 111 -10.98 0.64 -3.63
CA GLY A 111 -12.25 0.51 -4.31
C GLY A 111 -12.82 1.86 -4.65
N ASP A 112 -13.97 1.85 -5.32
CA ASP A 112 -14.64 3.08 -5.70
C ASP A 112 -15.63 3.50 -4.59
N ILE A 113 -15.57 4.77 -4.23
CA ILE A 113 -16.54 5.43 -3.37
C ILE A 113 -17.53 6.17 -4.28
N TYR A 114 -18.80 5.85 -4.12
CA TYR A 114 -19.86 6.41 -4.93
C TYR A 114 -20.74 7.33 -4.09
N SER A 115 -21.29 8.36 -4.74
CA SER A 115 -22.36 9.22 -4.27
C SER A 115 -23.51 9.18 -5.28
N TYR A 116 -24.63 9.77 -4.94
CA TYR A 116 -25.70 10.09 -5.88
C TYR A 116 -25.66 11.59 -6.18
N ASP A 117 -25.75 11.96 -7.45
CA ASP A 117 -26.03 13.34 -7.83
C ASP A 117 -27.50 13.66 -7.51
N GLN A 118 -27.71 14.73 -6.75
CA GLN A 118 -29.04 15.14 -6.30
C GLN A 118 -29.94 15.60 -7.46
N HIS A 119 -29.37 16.06 -8.58
CA HIS A 119 -30.15 16.54 -9.72
C HIS A 119 -30.55 15.42 -10.67
N SER A 120 -29.59 14.57 -11.08
CA SER A 120 -29.84 13.49 -12.03
C SER A 120 -30.28 12.18 -11.38
N GLY A 121 -30.11 12.04 -10.06
CA GLY A 121 -30.30 10.77 -9.35
C GLY A 121 -29.28 9.69 -9.74
N LYS A 122 -28.31 10.02 -10.61
CA LYS A 122 -27.31 9.07 -11.10
C LYS A 122 -26.20 8.89 -10.09
N ARG A 123 -25.62 7.68 -10.10
CA ARG A 123 -24.42 7.38 -9.33
C ARG A 123 -23.23 8.14 -9.91
N VAL A 124 -22.44 8.77 -9.04
CA VAL A 124 -21.19 9.44 -9.40
C VAL A 124 -20.08 8.87 -8.53
N THR A 125 -18.93 8.59 -9.13
CA THR A 125 -17.74 8.17 -8.39
C THR A 125 -17.05 9.38 -7.78
N VAL A 126 -16.95 9.42 -6.45
CA VAL A 126 -16.32 10.50 -5.69
C VAL A 126 -14.82 10.27 -5.53
N PHE A 127 -14.45 9.02 -5.22
CA PHE A 127 -13.06 8.57 -5.21
C PHE A 127 -12.99 7.25 -5.98
N LYS A 128 -12.02 7.15 -6.88
CA LYS A 128 -11.69 5.92 -7.59
C LYS A 128 -10.73 5.08 -6.76
N HIS A 129 -10.69 3.79 -7.08
CA HIS A 129 -9.66 2.90 -6.58
C HIS A 129 -8.25 3.50 -6.80
N ASN A 130 -7.41 3.45 -5.75
CA ASN A 130 -6.07 4.03 -5.67
C ASN A 130 -5.98 5.57 -5.66
N ASP A 131 -7.10 6.29 -5.59
CA ASP A 131 -7.04 7.74 -5.38
C ASP A 131 -6.41 8.07 -4.01
N ALA A 132 -5.56 9.09 -4.01
CA ALA A 132 -5.10 9.72 -2.80
C ALA A 132 -6.26 10.52 -2.18
N ILE A 133 -6.51 10.31 -0.90
CA ILE A 133 -7.49 11.04 -0.09
C ILE A 133 -6.73 11.85 0.95
N ASP A 134 -6.59 13.15 0.71
CA ASP A 134 -6.15 14.10 1.74
C ASP A 134 -7.34 14.79 2.43
N TYR A 135 -7.08 15.46 3.55
CA TYR A 135 -8.13 16.08 4.35
C TYR A 135 -8.86 17.22 3.62
N LYS A 136 -8.16 17.94 2.73
CA LYS A 136 -8.75 19.01 1.93
C LYS A 136 -9.76 18.46 0.93
N GLN A 137 -9.36 17.44 0.16
CA GLN A 137 -10.24 16.74 -0.78
C GLN A 137 -11.42 16.11 -0.05
N TRP A 138 -11.16 15.43 1.07
CA TRP A 138 -12.20 14.84 1.90
C TRP A 138 -13.23 15.88 2.36
N ASN A 139 -12.80 17.03 2.89
CA ASN A 139 -13.71 18.08 3.33
C ASN A 139 -14.61 18.65 2.22
N GLN A 140 -14.14 18.65 0.97
CA GLN A 140 -14.95 19.11 -0.18
C GLN A 140 -16.08 18.15 -0.51
N VAL A 141 -15.87 16.84 -0.36
CA VAL A 141 -16.80 15.81 -0.86
C VAL A 141 -17.53 15.05 0.25
N LYS A 142 -17.08 15.11 1.51
CA LYS A 142 -17.60 14.29 2.61
C LYS A 142 -19.09 14.49 2.90
N ARG A 143 -19.67 15.63 2.51
CA ARG A 143 -21.10 15.92 2.63
C ARG A 143 -21.97 15.10 1.67
N LEU A 144 -21.37 14.61 0.58
CA LEU A 144 -22.02 13.80 -0.45
C LEU A 144 -21.96 12.30 -0.14
N LEU A 145 -21.11 11.91 0.81
CA LEU A 145 -20.86 10.50 1.11
C LEU A 145 -21.90 9.93 2.08
N ASP A 146 -22.27 8.67 1.83
CA ASP A 146 -23.05 7.89 2.80
C ASP A 146 -22.20 7.61 4.04
N ARG A 147 -22.70 8.03 5.20
CA ARG A 147 -22.03 7.88 6.49
C ARG A 147 -22.03 6.43 7.01
N ASN A 148 -22.91 5.59 6.49
CA ASN A 148 -23.02 4.18 6.89
C ASN A 148 -22.04 3.28 6.13
N LYS A 149 -21.41 3.79 5.05
CA LYS A 149 -20.48 3.00 4.24
C LYS A 149 -19.14 2.86 4.95
N ARG A 150 -18.63 1.62 5.06
CA ARG A 150 -17.24 1.36 5.43
C ARG A 150 -16.32 1.74 4.28
N ILE A 151 -15.22 2.40 4.61
CA ILE A 151 -14.19 2.83 3.66
C ILE A 151 -12.95 1.99 3.89
N TYR A 152 -12.54 1.25 2.87
CA TYR A 152 -11.29 0.50 2.85
C TYR A 152 -10.16 1.41 2.39
N TYR A 153 -9.01 1.34 3.05
CA TYR A 153 -7.90 2.21 2.73
C TYR A 153 -6.55 1.54 2.96
N ARG A 154 -5.52 2.11 2.34
CA ARG A 154 -4.11 1.92 2.69
C ARG A 154 -3.51 3.22 3.18
N ASN A 155 -2.40 3.15 3.90
CA ASN A 155 -1.66 4.36 4.25
C ASN A 155 -0.77 4.76 3.06
N SER A 156 -0.46 6.05 2.91
CA SER A 156 0.54 6.50 1.93
C SER A 156 1.97 6.02 2.25
N GLU A 157 2.20 5.46 3.43
CA GLU A 157 3.49 4.91 3.87
C GLU A 157 3.40 3.38 3.98
N ASN A 158 4.23 2.68 3.21
CA ASN A 158 4.21 1.21 3.12
C ASN A 158 5.61 0.55 3.04
N GLY A 159 6.68 1.31 2.79
CA GLY A 159 8.02 0.74 2.61
C GLY A 159 8.77 0.43 3.91
N ILE A 160 9.77 -0.44 3.84
CA ILE A 160 10.82 -0.63 4.85
C ILE A 160 12.17 -0.39 4.18
N ILE A 161 12.97 0.52 4.72
CA ILE A 161 14.37 0.68 4.32
C ILE A 161 15.25 -0.14 5.27
N ILE A 162 16.08 -0.99 4.71
CA ILE A 162 17.22 -1.61 5.39
C ILE A 162 18.43 -0.73 5.12
N PHE A 163 18.98 -0.14 6.18
CA PHE A 163 20.08 0.81 6.11
C PHE A 163 21.34 0.17 6.68
N VAL A 164 22.26 -0.22 5.79
CA VAL A 164 23.56 -0.84 6.10
C VAL A 164 24.62 -0.24 5.18
N ASN A 165 25.64 0.40 5.73
CA ASN A 165 26.68 1.09 4.97
C ASN A 165 27.64 0.08 4.33
N LEU A 166 27.47 -0.22 3.05
CA LEU A 166 28.36 -1.15 2.35
C LEU A 166 29.55 -0.45 1.68
N GLN A 167 29.83 0.81 2.01
CA GLN A 167 30.99 1.51 1.46
C GLN A 167 32.31 0.84 1.91
N PRO A 168 33.35 0.79 1.05
CA PRO A 168 34.62 0.14 1.37
C PRO A 168 35.35 0.73 2.58
N HIS A 169 35.12 2.03 2.86
CA HIS A 169 35.82 2.78 3.91
C HIS A 169 35.08 2.81 5.26
N ALA A 170 33.99 2.06 5.41
CA ALA A 170 33.27 1.99 6.69
C ALA A 170 34.02 1.13 7.73
N GLU A 171 33.79 1.43 9.01
CA GLU A 171 34.63 1.03 10.16
C GLU A 171 34.82 -0.49 10.35
N THR A 172 33.81 -1.30 10.01
CA THR A 172 33.84 -2.77 10.20
C THR A 172 34.37 -3.52 8.97
N SER A 173 34.37 -4.85 8.98
CA SER A 173 34.70 -5.61 7.75
C SER A 173 33.53 -5.57 6.76
N TYR A 174 33.80 -5.26 5.48
CA TYR A 174 32.78 -5.29 4.42
C TYR A 174 32.01 -6.62 4.39
N ILE A 175 32.70 -7.75 4.59
CA ILE A 175 32.09 -9.08 4.57
C ILE A 175 31.04 -9.22 5.68
N GLU A 176 31.32 -8.67 6.87
CA GLU A 176 30.39 -8.70 8.00
C GLU A 176 29.14 -7.87 7.69
N ARG A 177 29.34 -6.66 7.15
CA ARG A 177 28.23 -5.77 6.76
C ARG A 177 27.36 -6.37 5.67
N PHE A 178 28.00 -6.97 4.66
CA PHE A 178 27.31 -7.62 3.55
C PHE A 178 26.46 -8.80 4.04
N LYS A 179 27.03 -9.66 4.90
CA LYS A 179 26.29 -10.79 5.51
C LYS A 179 25.08 -10.28 6.27
N LYS A 180 25.28 -9.26 7.11
CA LYS A 180 24.22 -8.67 7.93
C LYS A 180 23.10 -8.04 7.10
N ASN A 181 23.45 -7.30 6.06
CA ASN A 181 22.47 -6.78 5.11
C ASN A 181 21.67 -7.91 4.46
N THR A 182 22.37 -8.96 4.00
CA THR A 182 21.75 -10.14 3.40
C THR A 182 20.83 -10.86 4.39
N ASP A 183 21.22 -10.99 5.64
CA ASP A 183 20.42 -11.64 6.69
C ASP A 183 19.16 -10.82 7.01
N LEU A 184 19.27 -9.49 7.11
CA LEU A 184 18.12 -8.60 7.33
C LEU A 184 17.15 -8.63 6.16
N VAL A 185 17.66 -8.53 4.92
CA VAL A 185 16.84 -8.62 3.70
C VAL A 185 16.16 -9.98 3.66
N SER A 186 16.90 -11.07 3.87
CA SER A 186 16.35 -12.43 3.85
C SER A 186 15.31 -12.65 4.93
N ALA A 187 15.52 -12.12 6.14
CA ALA A 187 14.55 -12.24 7.22
C ALA A 187 13.20 -11.59 6.90
N ILE A 188 13.18 -10.49 6.15
CA ILE A 188 11.94 -9.78 5.79
C ILE A 188 11.33 -10.32 4.48
N VAL A 189 12.17 -10.52 3.46
CA VAL A 189 11.77 -10.88 2.10
C VAL A 189 11.55 -12.39 1.95
N ALA A 190 12.50 -13.20 2.41
CA ALA A 190 12.44 -14.66 2.32
C ALA A 190 11.57 -15.22 3.44
N ARG A 191 10.28 -14.91 3.39
CA ARG A 191 9.28 -15.50 4.28
C ARG A 191 9.28 -17.02 4.10
N LYS A 192 9.56 -17.77 5.15
CA LYS A 192 9.16 -19.18 5.21
C LYS A 192 7.63 -19.22 5.20
N LYS A 193 7.04 -20.13 4.43
CA LYS A 193 5.58 -20.36 4.40
C LYS A 193 4.99 -20.60 5.81
N ASP A 194 5.83 -20.97 6.78
CA ASP A 194 5.44 -21.26 8.15
C ASP A 194 5.48 -20.07 9.12
N CYS A 195 6.03 -18.91 8.73
CA CYS A 195 6.06 -17.74 9.61
C CYS A 195 4.68 -17.07 9.64
N LYS A 196 3.98 -17.19 10.78
CA LYS A 196 2.64 -16.60 10.99
C LYS A 196 2.66 -15.09 11.21
N ILE A 197 3.83 -14.45 11.20
CA ILE A 197 3.97 -13.03 11.52
C ILE A 197 3.82 -12.19 10.26
N GLU A 198 2.61 -11.70 10.07
CA GLU A 198 2.31 -10.67 9.08
C GLU A 198 2.63 -9.27 9.65
N ILE A 199 3.58 -8.55 9.04
CA ILE A 199 3.95 -7.18 9.42
C ILE A 199 2.76 -6.23 9.24
N SER A 200 2.12 -6.26 8.07
CA SER A 200 0.92 -5.48 7.74
C SER A 200 0.20 -6.14 6.56
N PRO A 201 -1.14 -6.08 6.47
CA PRO A 201 -1.89 -6.69 5.36
C PRO A 201 -1.51 -6.15 3.97
N ASP A 202 -1.16 -4.86 3.88
CA ASP A 202 -0.84 -4.17 2.63
C ASP A 202 0.67 -4.16 2.28
N PHE A 203 1.49 -4.82 3.11
CA PHE A 203 2.94 -4.89 2.96
C PHE A 203 3.37 -6.11 2.15
N LEU A 204 4.00 -5.84 1.00
CA LEU A 204 4.54 -6.83 0.08
C LEU A 204 6.07 -6.86 0.21
N PRO A 205 6.66 -7.89 0.86
CA PRO A 205 8.10 -7.90 1.12
C PRO A 205 8.97 -7.78 -0.13
N THR A 206 8.51 -8.32 -1.26
CA THR A 206 9.26 -8.28 -2.53
C THR A 206 9.27 -6.90 -3.18
N GLU A 207 8.28 -6.05 -2.88
CA GLU A 207 8.09 -4.73 -3.53
C GLU A 207 8.44 -3.56 -2.60
N ASP A 208 8.29 -3.76 -1.28
CA ASP A 208 8.31 -2.70 -0.27
C ASP A 208 9.59 -2.69 0.57
N VAL A 209 10.53 -3.61 0.33
CA VAL A 209 11.82 -3.64 1.03
C VAL A 209 12.89 -3.02 0.15
N TYR A 210 13.48 -1.93 0.64
CA TYR A 210 14.55 -1.21 -0.03
C TYR A 210 15.84 -1.32 0.76
N THR A 211 16.97 -1.42 0.08
CA THR A 211 18.28 -1.38 0.73
C THR A 211 18.97 -0.06 0.40
N VAL A 212 19.45 0.64 1.42
CA VAL A 212 20.29 1.84 1.28
C VAL A 212 21.67 1.52 1.80
N ASN A 213 22.66 1.62 0.91
CA ASN A 213 24.04 1.21 1.17
C ASN A 213 25.01 2.36 1.39
N ASP A 214 24.60 3.60 1.11
CA ASP A 214 25.37 4.81 1.35
C ASP A 214 24.56 5.75 2.27
N PRO A 215 25.11 6.17 3.43
CA PRO A 215 24.48 7.16 4.29
C PRO A 215 24.04 8.44 3.58
N LYS A 216 24.75 8.88 2.54
CA LYS A 216 24.41 10.10 1.78
C LYS A 216 23.11 9.99 0.99
N ASP A 217 22.72 8.77 0.64
CA ASP A 217 21.53 8.52 -0.18
C ASP A 217 20.26 8.29 0.65
N LEU A 218 20.37 8.12 1.97
CA LEU A 218 19.26 7.74 2.83
C LEU A 218 18.07 8.70 2.74
N LEU A 219 18.30 10.02 2.82
CA LEU A 219 17.22 11.00 2.75
C LEU A 219 16.49 10.94 1.40
N LYS A 220 17.24 10.85 0.30
CA LYS A 220 16.69 10.77 -1.04
C LYS A 220 15.82 9.53 -1.22
N PHE A 221 16.33 8.36 -0.79
CA PHE A 221 15.55 7.12 -0.84
C PHE A 221 14.32 7.19 0.06
N TYR A 222 14.43 7.74 1.27
CA TYR A 222 13.30 7.92 2.18
C TYR A 222 12.17 8.75 1.53
N GLN A 223 12.52 9.81 0.81
CA GLN A 223 11.57 10.67 0.10
C GLN A 223 10.86 9.96 -1.06
N GLN A 224 11.56 9.07 -1.77
CA GLN A 224 11.05 8.42 -2.99
C GLN A 224 10.33 7.09 -2.72
N SER A 225 10.72 6.37 -1.66
CA SER A 225 10.25 5.00 -1.39
C SER A 225 8.96 4.92 -0.59
N ASN A 226 8.40 6.05 -0.14
CA ASN A 226 7.30 6.07 0.82
C ASN A 226 7.57 5.19 2.06
N ALA A 227 8.83 5.06 2.47
CA ALA A 227 9.23 4.21 3.57
C ALA A 227 8.53 4.61 4.87
N ARG A 228 7.91 3.64 5.53
CA ARG A 228 7.27 3.80 6.84
C ARG A 228 8.24 3.54 7.98
N LEU A 229 9.22 2.66 7.78
CA LEU A 229 10.21 2.24 8.77
C LEU A 229 11.61 2.21 8.16
N ILE A 230 12.61 2.66 8.92
CA ILE A 230 14.03 2.47 8.64
C ILE A 230 14.60 1.49 9.69
N ILE A 231 15.17 0.39 9.22
CA ILE A 231 15.91 -0.58 10.03
C ILE A 231 17.39 -0.29 9.86
N ILE A 232 18.06 0.08 10.94
CA ILE A 232 19.48 0.40 10.97
C ILE A 232 20.22 -0.86 11.35
N GLY A 233 20.93 -1.45 10.40
CA GLY A 233 21.62 -2.72 10.62
C GLY A 233 22.96 -2.58 11.32
N GLU A 234 23.41 -1.40 11.72
CA GLU A 234 24.74 -1.19 12.30
C GLU A 234 24.74 -0.34 13.57
N THR A 235 25.89 -0.28 14.23
CA THR A 235 26.16 0.66 15.30
C THR A 235 26.18 2.09 14.75
N LEU A 236 25.61 3.03 15.51
CA LEU A 236 25.49 4.43 15.10
C LEU A 236 26.83 5.17 15.20
N ASN A 237 27.61 5.11 14.13
CA ASN A 237 28.76 6.00 13.92
C ASN A 237 28.31 7.40 13.45
N ASP A 238 29.26 8.32 13.26
CA ASP A 238 28.95 9.71 12.93
C ASP A 238 28.29 9.88 11.55
N ASP A 239 28.60 9.03 10.58
CA ASP A 239 27.96 9.07 9.26
C ASP A 239 26.49 8.66 9.33
N TYR A 240 26.18 7.59 10.05
CA TYR A 240 24.80 7.16 10.30
C TYR A 240 24.01 8.23 11.05
N ARG A 241 24.59 8.80 12.11
CA ARG A 241 23.93 9.84 12.90
C ARG A 241 23.59 11.05 12.02
N ARG A 242 24.53 11.52 11.20
CA ARG A 242 24.28 12.62 10.26
C ARG A 242 23.16 12.31 9.27
N ALA A 243 23.18 11.13 8.64
CA ALA A 243 22.14 10.72 7.70
C ALA A 243 20.76 10.61 8.36
N LEU A 244 20.68 10.00 9.55
CA LEU A 244 19.42 9.85 10.29
C LEU A 244 18.88 11.19 10.80
N LEU A 245 19.76 12.11 11.20
CA LEU A 245 19.37 13.48 11.57
C LEU A 245 18.74 14.22 10.39
N GLN A 246 19.29 14.10 9.19
CA GLN A 246 18.68 14.68 7.98
C GLN A 246 17.28 14.12 7.71
N VAL A 247 17.07 12.82 7.91
CA VAL A 247 15.73 12.21 7.82
C VAL A 247 14.81 12.78 8.89
N ARG A 248 15.26 12.96 10.13
CA ARG A 248 14.45 13.55 11.21
C ARG A 248 14.13 15.02 10.98
N GLU A 249 15.03 15.80 10.39
CA GLU A 249 14.80 17.19 10.01
C GLU A 249 13.76 17.31 8.88
N TYR A 250 13.75 16.34 7.96
CA TYR A 250 12.72 16.23 6.93
C TYR A 250 11.38 15.75 7.51
N ASP A 251 11.43 14.77 8.39
CA ASP A 251 10.28 14.07 8.97
C ASP A 251 10.55 13.63 10.41
N LYS A 252 10.13 14.46 11.36
CA LYS A 252 10.34 14.20 12.80
C LYS A 252 9.65 12.94 13.32
N PHE A 253 8.67 12.41 12.57
CA PHE A 253 7.92 11.20 12.92
C PHE A 253 8.45 9.94 12.21
N ALA A 254 9.58 10.04 11.52
CA ALA A 254 10.22 8.89 10.89
C ALA A 254 10.47 7.77 11.92
N ARG A 255 10.00 6.56 11.61
CA ARG A 255 10.19 5.39 12.46
C ARG A 255 11.55 4.78 12.16
N MET A 256 12.34 4.58 13.22
CA MET A 256 13.68 4.03 13.14
C MET A 256 13.83 2.92 14.16
N MET A 257 14.46 1.81 13.77
CA MET A 257 14.76 0.67 14.64
C MET A 257 16.22 0.27 14.45
N VAL A 258 17.00 0.19 15.53
CA VAL A 258 18.39 -0.26 15.47
C VAL A 258 18.46 -1.77 15.72
N VAL A 259 19.06 -2.51 14.80
CA VAL A 259 19.22 -3.97 14.85
C VAL A 259 20.67 -4.32 14.53
N PRO A 260 21.56 -4.20 15.53
CA PRO A 260 22.98 -4.43 15.34
C PRO A 260 23.35 -5.92 15.33
N LEU A 261 22.42 -6.83 15.62
CA LEU A 261 22.60 -8.26 15.44
C LEU A 261 21.23 -8.90 15.23
N ILE A 262 21.13 -9.79 14.24
CA ILE A 262 19.94 -10.62 14.05
C ILE A 262 20.27 -12.04 14.51
N ASP A 263 19.45 -12.57 15.43
CA ASP A 263 19.51 -13.99 15.78
C ASP A 263 18.63 -14.77 14.80
N LEU A 264 19.27 -15.49 13.87
CA LEU A 264 18.56 -16.32 12.88
C LEU A 264 17.78 -17.48 13.52
N ARG A 265 18.05 -17.82 14.79
CA ARG A 265 17.25 -18.82 15.53
C ARG A 265 15.95 -18.24 16.07
N ASN A 266 15.85 -16.91 16.15
CA ASN A 266 14.71 -16.20 16.71
C ASN A 266 14.20 -15.10 15.77
N ILE A 267 14.10 -15.43 14.47
CA ILE A 267 13.60 -14.52 13.42
C ILE A 267 12.18 -14.06 13.73
N ASP A 268 11.34 -14.91 14.33
CA ASP A 268 9.97 -14.55 14.69
C ASP A 268 9.92 -13.39 15.69
N HIS A 269 10.80 -13.38 16.69
CA HIS A 269 10.88 -12.26 17.62
C HIS A 269 11.31 -10.96 16.92
N PHE A 270 12.30 -11.03 16.02
CA PHE A 270 12.69 -9.88 15.20
C PHE A 270 11.52 -9.37 14.35
N LEU A 271 10.78 -10.24 13.68
CA LEU A 271 9.63 -9.86 12.87
C LEU A 271 8.49 -9.29 13.70
N LEU A 272 8.29 -9.77 14.92
CA LEU A 272 7.33 -9.19 15.86
C LEU A 272 7.73 -7.76 16.24
N GLN A 273 9.01 -7.51 16.51
CA GLN A 273 9.51 -6.16 16.78
C GLN A 273 9.31 -5.25 15.56
N VAL A 274 9.66 -5.72 14.35
CA VAL A 274 9.41 -4.99 13.10
C VAL A 274 7.93 -4.65 12.98
N LYS A 275 7.03 -5.62 13.18
CA LYS A 275 5.57 -5.42 13.15
C LYS A 275 5.13 -4.35 14.15
N MET A 276 5.60 -4.41 15.39
CA MET A 276 5.23 -3.44 16.43
C MET A 276 5.68 -2.02 16.07
N VAL A 277 6.95 -1.85 15.66
CA VAL A 277 7.47 -0.52 15.32
C VAL A 277 6.82 0.00 14.05
N TYR A 278 6.67 -0.83 13.01
CA TYR A 278 6.03 -0.46 11.74
C TYR A 278 4.60 0.05 11.96
N ASN A 279 3.81 -0.60 12.82
CA ASN A 279 2.42 -0.25 13.07
C ASN A 279 2.21 0.78 14.19
N ALA A 280 3.26 1.19 14.90
CA ALA A 280 3.14 2.15 16.00
C ALA A 280 2.52 3.48 15.52
N ASP A 281 1.52 3.95 16.26
CA ASP A 281 0.92 5.27 16.07
C ASP A 281 1.82 6.32 16.73
N ARG A 282 2.50 7.13 15.91
CA ARG A 282 3.45 8.17 16.33
C ARG A 282 2.83 9.56 16.26
N TRP A 283 1.54 9.66 15.92
CA TRP A 283 0.90 10.95 15.61
C TRP A 283 0.31 11.66 16.83
N SER A 284 0.23 10.95 17.97
CA SER A 284 -0.37 11.40 19.22
C SER A 284 0.62 11.63 20.37
N GLU A 285 1.93 11.46 20.13
CA GLU A 285 3.00 11.72 21.11
C GLU A 285 3.49 13.18 21.08
#